data_AF-A0A821G9U2-F1
#
_entry.id   AF-A0A821G9U2-F1
#
_cell.length_a   1.000
_cell.length_b   1.000
_cell.length_c   1.000
_cell.angle_alpha   90.00
_cell.angle_beta   90.00
_cell.angle_gamma   90.00
#
_symmetry.space_group_name_H-M   'P 1'
#
loop_
_entity.id
_entity.type
_entity.pdbx_description
1 polymer ?
#
loop_
_entity_poly.entity_id
_entity_poly.type
_entity_poly.pdbx_seq_one_letter_code
_entity_poly.pdbx_strand_id
1 'polypeptide(L)'
;ADVAPTQRTQGCDGIDDGAVSEEDSIQESKIWGRLLSINKHFPSVNLIDNEYSLGRGKKCSIVLDSKELQASKYYLTYSSIHFKIIRDTVKNYVYIQDLSSNGTYINGEKIGKNKRHVLDNNAEIALASKAHRVYVYVDTNATEDSTVPSNVREKYIVSKEIGRGAYGEVKLCFIRGKKKKTRIYSKLIKALL
;
A
#
# COMPACT_ATOMS: atom_id res chain seq x y z
N ALA A 1 -45.18 -51.80 17.87
CA ALA A 1 -45.41 -50.41 17.43
C ALA A 1 -44.06 -49.72 17.50
N ASP A 2 -43.45 -49.52 16.34
CA ASP A 2 -42.06 -49.12 16.19
C ASP A 2 -41.99 -47.93 15.22
N VAL A 3 -40.98 -47.08 15.43
CA VAL A 3 -40.48 -45.96 14.62
C VAL A 3 -41.29 -44.64 14.57
N ALA A 4 -40.79 -43.61 15.26
CA ALA A 4 -40.19 -42.39 14.66
C ALA A 4 -39.99 -41.25 15.70
N PRO A 5 -38.76 -40.77 15.93
CA PRO A 5 -38.53 -39.42 16.45
C PRO A 5 -38.18 -38.45 15.30
N THR A 6 -38.95 -37.38 15.19
CA THR A 6 -38.80 -36.26 14.26
C THR A 6 -37.44 -35.55 14.42
N GLN A 7 -36.81 -35.23 13.30
CA GLN A 7 -35.48 -34.63 13.19
C GLN A 7 -35.42 -33.20 13.75
N ARG A 8 -34.23 -32.87 14.28
CA ARG A 8 -33.79 -31.52 14.68
C ARG A 8 -33.72 -30.59 13.47
N THR A 9 -34.27 -29.40 13.60
CA THR A 9 -33.97 -28.26 12.71
C THR A 9 -32.62 -27.67 13.13
N GLN A 10 -31.62 -27.76 12.26
CA GLN A 10 -30.38 -26.96 12.37
C GLN A 10 -30.70 -25.51 11.99
N GLY A 11 -30.46 -24.58 12.91
CA GLY A 11 -30.61 -23.13 12.71
C GLY A 11 -29.26 -22.44 12.81
N CYS A 12 -28.84 -21.89 11.66
CA CYS A 12 -27.88 -20.80 11.40
C CYS A 12 -26.68 -20.61 12.33
N ASP A 13 -25.51 -20.96 11.79
CA ASP A 13 -24.20 -20.43 12.21
C ASP A 13 -24.20 -18.90 12.24
N GLY A 14 -23.70 -18.37 13.35
CA GLY A 14 -23.59 -16.94 13.61
C GLY A 14 -22.73 -16.22 12.58
N ILE A 15 -23.21 -15.05 12.18
CA ILE A 15 -22.41 -14.01 11.56
C ILE A 15 -21.47 -13.50 12.67
N ASP A 16 -20.20 -13.86 12.59
CA ASP A 16 -19.11 -13.28 13.38
C ASP A 16 -18.88 -11.85 12.90
N ASP A 17 -19.69 -10.92 13.39
CA ASP A 17 -19.41 -9.49 13.34
C ASP A 17 -18.23 -9.22 14.28
N GLY A 18 -17.03 -9.52 13.79
CA GLY A 18 -15.78 -9.31 14.50
C GLY A 18 -15.61 -7.83 14.83
N ALA A 19 -16.01 -7.44 16.04
CA ALA A 19 -15.74 -6.14 16.62
C ALA A 19 -14.23 -5.88 16.55
N VAL A 20 -13.85 -4.85 15.79
CA VAL A 20 -12.47 -4.36 15.76
C VAL A 20 -12.15 -3.85 17.16
N SER A 21 -11.10 -4.39 17.78
CA SER A 21 -10.73 -4.00 19.14
C SER A 21 -10.44 -2.49 19.21
N GLU A 22 -10.75 -1.83 20.33
CA GLU A 22 -10.49 -0.39 20.51
C GLU A 22 -9.00 -0.07 20.29
N GLU A 23 -8.10 -0.99 20.64
CA GLU A 23 -6.66 -0.88 20.41
C GLU A 23 -6.29 -0.86 18.91
N ASP A 24 -6.91 -1.72 18.09
CA ASP A 24 -6.71 -1.71 16.63
C ASP A 24 -7.18 -0.39 16.00
N SER A 25 -8.26 0.20 16.52
CA SER A 25 -8.80 1.48 16.03
C SER A 25 -7.90 2.68 16.34
N ILE A 26 -7.28 2.70 17.53
CA ILE A 26 -6.31 3.71 17.93
C ILE A 26 -5.02 3.58 17.12
N GLN A 27 -4.64 2.36 16.74
CA GLN A 27 -3.46 2.12 15.94
C GLN A 27 -3.67 2.53 14.47
N GLU A 28 -4.87 2.31 13.91
CA GLU A 28 -5.23 2.82 12.58
C GLU A 28 -5.25 4.35 12.52
N SER A 29 -5.77 5.04 13.54
CA SER A 29 -5.85 6.50 13.55
C SER A 29 -4.49 7.21 13.61
N LYS A 30 -3.44 6.51 14.06
CA LYS A 30 -2.05 7.04 14.08
C LYS A 30 -1.35 6.90 12.72
N ILE A 31 -1.84 6.04 11.83
CA ILE A 31 -1.24 5.84 10.52
C ILE A 31 -1.60 7.01 9.63
N TRP A 32 -0.62 7.84 9.30
CA TRP A 32 -0.82 8.99 8.43
C TRP A 32 -0.50 8.70 6.96
N GLY A 33 0.14 7.56 6.68
CA GLY A 33 0.41 7.15 5.31
C GLY A 33 0.73 5.66 5.21
N ARG A 34 0.65 5.11 4.01
CA ARG A 34 0.98 3.71 3.73
C ARG A 34 1.88 3.64 2.49
N LEU A 35 2.97 2.89 2.59
CA LEU A 35 3.73 2.43 1.43
C LEU A 35 3.20 1.05 1.05
N LEU A 36 2.41 1.01 -0.01
CA LEU A 36 1.82 -0.22 -0.51
C LEU A 36 2.75 -0.84 -1.55
N SER A 37 3.22 -2.04 -1.25
CA SER A 37 4.10 -2.77 -2.15
C SER A 37 3.35 -3.25 -3.39
N ILE A 38 3.86 -2.90 -4.56
CA ILE A 38 3.41 -3.43 -5.86
C ILE A 38 4.33 -4.54 -6.36
N ASN A 39 5.47 -4.73 -5.71
CA ASN A 39 6.42 -5.80 -6.02
C ASN A 39 6.48 -6.78 -4.85
N LYS A 40 6.09 -8.04 -5.08
CA LYS A 40 5.99 -9.09 -4.05
C LYS A 40 7.22 -9.28 -3.14
N HIS A 41 8.39 -8.78 -3.54
CA HIS A 41 9.64 -8.86 -2.79
C HIS A 41 9.81 -7.75 -1.76
N PHE A 42 8.98 -6.70 -1.81
CA PHE A 42 9.01 -5.56 -0.91
C PHE A 42 7.87 -5.67 0.12
N PRO A 43 8.13 -5.36 1.41
CA PRO A 43 7.09 -5.31 2.42
C PRO A 43 6.26 -4.03 2.28
N SER A 44 4.93 -4.12 2.46
CA SER A 44 4.11 -2.93 2.71
C SER A 44 4.39 -2.38 4.10
N VAL A 45 4.39 -1.06 4.25
CA VAL A 45 4.75 -0.38 5.50
C VAL A 45 3.69 0.66 5.86
N ASN A 46 3.24 0.64 7.11
CA ASN A 46 2.41 1.71 7.67
C ASN A 46 3.33 2.80 8.21
N LEU A 47 3.09 4.04 7.82
CA LEU A 47 3.87 5.21 8.23
C LEU A 47 3.18 5.87 9.43
N ILE A 48 3.89 5.87 10.56
CA ILE A 48 3.43 6.40 11.85
C ILE A 48 4.39 7.49 12.32
N ASP A 49 5.71 7.24 12.22
CA ASP A 49 6.76 8.18 12.55
C ASP A 49 6.91 9.28 11.50
N ASN A 50 7.63 10.36 11.81
CA ASN A 50 7.80 11.46 10.85
C ASN A 50 8.92 11.21 9.83
N GLU A 51 9.82 10.26 10.05
CA GLU A 51 10.93 9.96 9.13
C GLU A 51 11.09 8.46 8.93
N TYR A 52 11.16 8.04 7.66
CA TYR A 52 11.49 6.68 7.26
C TYR A 52 12.65 6.70 6.27
N SER A 53 13.64 5.85 6.49
CA SER A 53 14.71 5.60 5.52
C SER A 53 14.58 4.22 4.92
N LEU A 54 14.83 4.09 3.62
CA LEU A 54 14.79 2.80 2.92
C LEU A 54 16.13 2.54 2.24
N GLY A 55 16.68 1.33 2.40
CA GLY A 55 17.94 0.96 1.75
C GLY A 55 18.51 -0.39 2.20
N ARG A 56 19.70 -0.75 1.70
CA ARG A 56 20.41 -1.99 2.09
C ARG A 56 21.03 -1.93 3.49
N GLY A 57 21.22 -0.73 4.03
CA GLY A 57 21.88 -0.54 5.32
C GLY A 57 20.96 -0.98 6.47
N LYS A 58 21.51 -1.75 7.42
CA LYS A 58 20.78 -2.25 8.60
C LYS A 58 20.23 -1.16 9.53
N LYS A 59 20.70 0.09 9.37
CA LYS A 59 20.23 1.25 10.12
C LYS A 59 18.99 1.92 9.49
N CYS A 60 18.50 1.42 8.35
CA CYS A 60 17.31 1.96 7.70
C CYS A 60 16.05 1.54 8.45
N SER A 61 15.02 2.40 8.43
CA SER A 61 13.69 2.05 8.93
C SER A 61 13.06 0.91 8.13
N ILE A 62 13.31 0.89 6.81
CA ILE A 62 12.88 -0.16 5.89
C ILE A 62 14.13 -0.78 5.27
N VAL A 63 14.55 -1.92 5.80
CA VAL A 63 15.75 -2.62 5.33
C VAL A 63 15.40 -3.53 4.16
N LEU A 64 16.16 -3.43 3.08
CA LEU A 64 16.08 -4.30 1.91
C LEU A 64 17.01 -5.50 2.08
N ASP A 65 16.67 -6.44 2.95
CA ASP A 65 17.54 -7.59 3.28
C ASP A 65 16.91 -8.97 3.05
N SER A 66 15.67 -9.04 2.54
CA SER A 66 15.03 -10.33 2.25
C SER A 66 15.83 -11.15 1.24
N LYS A 67 15.85 -12.48 1.42
CA LYS A 67 16.59 -13.39 0.55
C LYS A 67 16.16 -13.26 -0.91
N GLU A 68 14.87 -13.04 -1.13
CA GLU A 68 14.29 -12.84 -2.47
C GLU A 68 14.74 -11.52 -3.09
N LEU A 69 14.88 -10.44 -2.30
CA LEU A 69 15.46 -9.19 -2.79
C LEU A 69 16.94 -9.36 -3.12
N GLN A 70 17.70 -10.06 -2.28
CA GLN A 70 19.13 -10.31 -2.51
C GLN A 70 19.41 -11.12 -3.79
N ALA A 71 18.52 -12.05 -4.13
CA ALA A 71 18.60 -12.82 -5.37
C ALA A 71 18.16 -12.03 -6.62
N SER A 72 17.54 -10.85 -6.44
CA SER A 72 17.09 -10.02 -7.56
C SER A 72 18.26 -9.32 -8.26
N LYS A 73 18.20 -9.22 -9.59
CA LYS A 73 19.16 -8.45 -10.40
C LYS A 73 19.29 -6.98 -9.98
N TYR A 74 18.29 -6.44 -9.30
CA TYR A 74 18.27 -5.05 -8.84
C TYR A 74 18.98 -4.84 -7.49
N TYR A 75 19.28 -5.88 -6.73
CA TYR A 75 19.79 -5.74 -5.35
C TYR A 75 21.03 -4.84 -5.24
N LEU A 76 22.03 -5.08 -6.10
CA LEU A 76 23.28 -4.34 -6.11
C LEU A 76 23.11 -2.89 -6.56
N THR A 77 21.99 -2.56 -7.23
CA THR A 77 21.69 -1.19 -7.64
C THR A 77 21.12 -0.34 -6.50
N TYR A 78 20.68 -0.96 -5.40
CA TYR A 78 20.17 -0.21 -4.27
C TYR A 78 21.32 0.40 -3.45
N SER A 79 21.12 1.60 -2.90
CA SER A 79 22.12 2.24 -2.03
C SER A 79 21.95 1.80 -0.57
N SER A 80 22.96 2.02 0.27
CA SER A 80 22.88 1.75 1.72
C SER A 80 21.72 2.50 2.36
N ILE A 81 21.55 3.77 1.97
CA ILE A 81 20.32 4.54 2.17
C ILE A 81 19.93 5.01 0.77
N HIS A 82 18.79 4.54 0.27
CA HIS A 82 18.31 4.80 -1.09
C HIS A 82 17.47 6.07 -1.13
N PHE A 83 16.48 6.18 -0.26
CA PHE A 83 15.70 7.39 -0.09
C PHE A 83 15.27 7.56 1.37
N LYS A 84 14.79 8.76 1.69
CA LYS A 84 14.07 9.05 2.93
C LYS A 84 12.69 9.62 2.61
N ILE A 85 11.68 9.24 3.38
CA ILE A 85 10.37 9.90 3.40
C ILE A 85 10.29 10.66 4.71
N ILE A 86 9.91 11.92 4.63
CA ILE A 86 9.80 12.79 5.79
C ILE A 86 8.46 13.51 5.74
N ARG A 87 7.73 13.47 6.85
CA ARG A 87 6.50 14.21 7.08
C ARG A 87 6.83 15.54 7.77
N ASP A 88 6.49 16.64 7.12
CA ASP A 88 6.47 17.96 7.74
C ASP A 88 5.10 18.19 8.37
N THR A 89 5.03 18.11 9.70
CA THR A 89 3.78 18.30 10.44
C THR A 89 3.34 19.76 10.50
N VAL A 90 4.26 20.71 10.26
CA VAL A 90 3.95 22.15 10.29
C VAL A 90 3.31 22.57 8.98
N LYS A 91 3.88 22.14 7.85
CA LYS A 91 3.36 22.45 6.51
C LYS A 91 2.32 21.45 6.01
N ASN A 92 2.14 20.35 6.74
CA ASN A 92 1.28 19.23 6.37
C ASN A 92 1.61 18.65 4.98
N TYR A 93 2.91 18.54 4.68
CA TYR A 93 3.40 17.92 3.44
C TYR A 93 4.29 16.73 3.75
N VAL A 94 4.27 15.75 2.84
CA VAL A 94 5.19 14.62 2.85
C VAL A 94 6.14 14.79 1.69
N TYR A 95 7.44 14.61 1.93
CA TYR A 95 8.44 14.67 0.87
C TYR A 95 9.33 13.45 0.90
N ILE A 96 9.75 13.05 -0.30
CA ILE A 96 10.74 12.02 -0.52
C ILE A 96 12.06 12.66 -0.94
N GLN A 97 13.15 12.27 -0.29
CA GLN A 97 14.51 12.69 -0.62
C GLN A 97 15.28 11.53 -1.23
N ASP A 98 15.78 11.71 -2.46
CA ASP A 98 16.62 10.71 -3.11
C ASP A 98 18.06 10.82 -2.58
N LEU A 99 18.59 9.74 -2.02
CA LEU A 99 19.98 9.64 -1.54
C LEU A 99 20.78 8.60 -2.34
N SER A 100 20.18 8.05 -3.38
CA SER A 100 20.70 6.90 -4.09
C SER A 100 21.74 7.27 -5.15
N SER A 101 22.59 6.30 -5.48
CA SER A 101 23.52 6.40 -6.62
C SER A 101 22.83 6.19 -7.96
N ASN A 102 21.86 5.26 -8.05
CA ASN A 102 21.20 4.89 -9.31
C ASN A 102 19.87 5.62 -9.56
N GLY A 103 19.39 6.39 -8.59
CA GLY A 103 18.23 7.25 -8.70
C GLY A 103 16.96 6.66 -8.08
N THR A 104 16.17 7.56 -7.50
CA THR A 104 14.77 7.32 -7.12
C THR A 104 13.85 8.06 -8.10
N TYR A 105 12.76 7.43 -8.49
CA TYR A 105 11.81 7.98 -9.45
C TYR A 105 10.41 8.04 -8.85
N ILE A 106 9.69 9.13 -9.14
CA ILE A 106 8.28 9.34 -8.78
C ILE A 106 7.48 9.47 -10.06
N ASN A 107 6.46 8.63 -10.23
CA ASN A 107 5.60 8.59 -11.42
C ASN A 107 6.37 8.51 -12.75
N GLY A 108 7.56 7.88 -12.73
CA GLY A 108 8.44 7.73 -13.88
C GLY A 108 9.49 8.83 -14.06
N GLU A 109 9.39 9.93 -13.30
CA GLU A 109 10.33 11.05 -13.31
C GLU A 109 11.42 10.90 -12.26
N LYS A 110 12.68 11.21 -12.60
CA LYS A 110 13.81 11.08 -11.67
C LYS A 110 13.87 12.27 -10.72
N ILE A 111 13.90 12.02 -9.41
CA ILE A 111 14.08 13.09 -8.41
C ILE A 111 15.48 13.70 -8.51
N GLY A 112 16.51 12.84 -8.49
CA GLY A 112 17.91 13.22 -8.53
C GLY A 112 18.55 13.27 -7.13
N LYS A 113 19.81 12.83 -7.06
CA LYS A 113 20.54 12.67 -5.80
C LYS A 113 20.56 13.96 -4.96
N ASN A 114 20.30 13.80 -3.67
CA ASN A 114 20.14 14.82 -2.63
C ASN A 114 18.95 15.78 -2.82
N LYS A 115 18.17 15.65 -3.91
CA LYS A 115 16.98 16.47 -4.13
C LYS A 115 15.78 15.88 -3.41
N ARG A 116 14.82 16.76 -3.12
CA ARG A 116 13.53 16.43 -2.51
C ARG A 116 12.43 16.59 -3.55
N HIS A 117 11.40 15.78 -3.42
CA HIS A 117 10.18 15.86 -4.22
C HIS A 117 8.98 15.71 -3.28
N VAL A 118 7.90 16.44 -3.54
CA VAL A 118 6.65 16.28 -2.78
C VAL A 118 6.07 14.90 -3.08
N LEU A 119 5.65 14.16 -2.06
CA LEU A 119 5.11 12.83 -2.22
C LEU A 119 3.59 12.89 -2.17
N ASP A 120 2.99 13.10 -3.34
CA ASP A 120 1.53 13.19 -3.48
C ASP A 120 0.85 11.83 -3.28
N ASN A 121 -0.42 11.85 -2.85
CA ASN A 121 -1.23 10.65 -2.74
C ASN A 121 -1.25 9.87 -4.07
N ASN A 122 -1.15 8.54 -3.99
CA ASN A 122 -1.06 7.61 -5.12
C ASN A 122 0.22 7.71 -5.98
N ALA A 123 1.24 8.43 -5.52
CA ALA A 123 2.53 8.48 -6.21
C ALA A 123 3.19 7.09 -6.31
N GLU A 124 3.59 6.70 -7.52
CA GLU A 124 4.38 5.50 -7.77
C GLU A 124 5.86 5.78 -7.53
N ILE A 125 6.50 4.96 -6.70
CA ILE A 125 7.93 5.03 -6.40
C ILE A 125 8.65 3.90 -7.12
N ALA A 126 9.68 4.23 -7.89
CA ALA A 126 10.58 3.27 -8.54
C ALA A 126 12.04 3.48 -8.12
N LEU A 127 12.81 2.40 -8.06
CA LEU A 127 14.20 2.40 -7.58
C LEU A 127 15.16 1.99 -8.70
N ALA A 128 16.28 2.70 -8.83
CA ALA A 128 17.36 2.50 -9.79
C ALA A 128 16.98 2.60 -11.29
N SER A 129 15.73 2.29 -11.65
CA SER A 129 15.18 2.42 -12.99
C SER A 129 13.72 2.83 -12.92
N LYS A 130 13.29 3.72 -13.82
CA LYS A 130 11.89 4.14 -13.95
C LYS A 130 10.90 2.98 -14.15
N ALA A 131 11.37 1.85 -14.69
CA ALA A 131 10.55 0.66 -14.93
C ALA A 131 10.45 -0.24 -13.68
N HIS A 132 11.35 -0.10 -12.72
CA HIS A 132 11.38 -0.94 -11.52
C HIS A 132 10.57 -0.32 -10.39
N ARG A 133 9.26 -0.30 -10.59
CA ARG A 133 8.28 0.24 -9.65
C ARG A 133 8.14 -0.69 -8.44
N VAL A 134 8.20 -0.14 -7.24
CA VAL A 134 8.25 -0.92 -5.99
C VAL A 134 7.13 -0.58 -5.02
N TYR A 135 6.72 0.68 -4.96
CA TYR A 135 5.72 1.17 -4.02
C TYR A 135 4.72 2.10 -4.69
N VAL A 136 3.53 2.15 -4.10
CA VAL A 136 2.59 3.25 -4.24
C VAL A 136 2.41 3.87 -2.86
N TYR A 137 2.58 5.18 -2.76
CA TYR A 137 2.28 5.91 -1.54
C TYR A 137 0.78 6.20 -1.46
N VAL A 138 0.18 5.99 -0.30
CA VAL A 138 -1.20 6.35 0.01
C VAL A 138 -1.21 7.22 1.26
N ASP A 139 -1.79 8.42 1.14
CA ASP A 139 -2.09 9.28 2.28
C ASP A 139 -3.44 8.84 2.87
N THR A 140 -3.47 8.56 4.18
CA THR A 140 -4.70 8.12 4.86
C THR A 140 -5.68 9.26 5.11
N ASN A 141 -5.22 10.51 5.04
CA ASN A 141 -6.05 11.70 5.20
C ASN A 141 -6.53 12.26 3.85
N ALA A 142 -6.05 11.72 2.73
CA ALA A 142 -6.50 12.15 1.42
C ALA A 142 -7.99 11.86 1.24
N THR A 143 -8.69 12.82 0.63
CA THR A 143 -10.13 12.69 0.37
C THR A 143 -10.38 11.46 -0.49
N GLU A 144 -11.17 10.52 0.02
CA GLU A 144 -11.55 9.33 -0.73
C GLU A 144 -12.39 9.72 -1.96
N ASP A 145 -12.20 9.00 -3.06
CA ASP A 145 -12.97 9.20 -4.28
C ASP A 145 -14.45 8.87 -4.03
N SER A 146 -15.29 9.91 -4.00
CA SER A 146 -16.72 9.80 -3.72
C SER A 146 -17.49 9.05 -4.81
N THR A 147 -16.91 8.90 -6.01
CA THR A 147 -17.48 8.09 -7.09
C THR A 147 -17.44 6.60 -6.79
N VAL A 148 -16.57 6.18 -5.85
CA VAL A 148 -16.46 4.78 -5.44
C VAL A 148 -17.53 4.46 -4.37
N PRO A 149 -18.34 3.41 -4.56
CA PRO A 149 -19.30 2.97 -3.54
C PRO A 149 -18.65 2.64 -2.18
N SER A 150 -19.34 2.93 -1.08
CA SER A 150 -18.82 2.74 0.29
C SER A 150 -18.45 1.29 0.59
N ASN A 151 -19.24 0.32 0.12
CA ASN A 151 -18.97 -1.12 0.27
C ASN A 151 -17.66 -1.57 -0.42
N VAL A 152 -17.19 -0.83 -1.41
CA VAL A 152 -15.90 -1.07 -2.06
C VAL A 152 -14.78 -0.42 -1.25
N ARG A 153 -14.98 0.83 -0.81
CA ARG A 153 -14.00 1.57 0.00
C ARG A 153 -13.73 0.90 1.35
N GLU A 154 -14.72 0.24 1.93
CA GLU A 154 -14.54 -0.55 3.15
C GLU A 154 -13.58 -1.73 2.97
N LYS A 155 -13.59 -2.35 1.77
CA LYS A 155 -12.79 -3.55 1.48
C LYS A 155 -11.49 -3.26 0.75
N TYR A 156 -11.38 -2.11 0.09
CA TYR A 156 -10.25 -1.78 -0.78
C TYR A 156 -9.79 -0.33 -0.61
N ILE A 157 -8.48 -0.14 -0.59
CA ILE A 157 -7.80 1.13 -0.82
C ILE A 157 -7.73 1.33 -2.34
N VAL A 158 -8.57 2.22 -2.85
CA VAL A 158 -8.52 2.63 -4.26
C VAL A 158 -7.38 3.62 -4.44
N SER A 159 -6.51 3.32 -5.39
CA SER A 159 -5.37 4.14 -5.74
C SER A 159 -5.62 4.86 -7.07
N LYS A 160 -4.69 4.81 -8.03
CA LYS A 160 -4.79 5.53 -9.31
C LYS A 160 -5.53 4.76 -10.40
N GLU A 161 -5.98 5.49 -11.40
CA GLU A 161 -6.44 4.92 -12.68
C GLU A 161 -5.27 4.29 -13.46
N ILE A 162 -5.45 3.06 -13.93
CA ILE A 162 -4.52 2.33 -14.80
C ILE A 162 -4.99 2.37 -16.27
N GLY A 163 -6.28 2.59 -16.52
CA GLY A 163 -6.77 2.82 -17.87
C GLY A 163 -8.27 3.09 -17.96
N ARG A 164 -8.68 3.63 -19.11
CA ARG A 164 -10.06 3.94 -19.46
C ARG A 164 -10.39 3.38 -20.83
N GLY A 165 -11.60 2.84 -20.98
CA GLY A 165 -12.10 2.35 -22.26
C GLY A 165 -13.60 2.57 -22.40
N ALA A 166 -14.15 2.12 -23.53
CA ALA A 166 -15.59 2.21 -23.83
C ALA A 166 -16.48 1.56 -22.75
N TYR A 167 -15.94 0.60 -22.00
CA TYR A 167 -16.64 -0.17 -20.98
C TYR A 167 -16.40 0.31 -19.54
N GLY A 168 -15.70 1.45 -19.36
CA GLY A 168 -15.48 2.07 -18.05
C GLY A 168 -14.01 2.37 -17.73
N GLU A 169 -13.78 2.69 -16.46
CA GLU A 169 -12.46 2.96 -15.89
C GLU A 169 -11.90 1.76 -15.12
N VAL A 170 -10.58 1.62 -15.09
CA VAL A 170 -9.85 0.58 -14.37
C VAL A 170 -8.91 1.27 -13.39
N LYS A 171 -9.13 1.08 -12.09
CA LYS A 171 -8.31 1.62 -11.01
C LYS A 171 -7.49 0.53 -10.31
N LEU A 172 -6.31 0.89 -9.84
CA LEU A 172 -5.48 0.05 -8.97
C LEU A 172 -6.10 0.03 -7.58
N CYS A 173 -6.32 -1.16 -7.01
CA CYS A 173 -6.89 -1.30 -5.68
C CYS A 173 -6.05 -2.26 -4.82
N PHE A 174 -5.93 -1.96 -3.53
CA PHE A 174 -5.29 -2.81 -2.53
C PHE A 174 -6.33 -3.25 -1.49
N ILE A 175 -6.31 -4.48 -1.01
CA ILE A 175 -7.29 -4.95 -0.02
C ILE A 175 -7.02 -4.33 1.37
N ARG A 176 -8.08 -3.90 2.07
CA ARG A 176 -8.06 -3.50 3.49
C ARG A 176 -8.15 -4.76 4.38
N GLY A 177 -7.09 -5.05 5.15
CA GLY A 177 -7.01 -6.17 6.11
C GLY A 177 -6.75 -7.57 5.49
N LYS A 178 -6.09 -8.55 6.10
CA LYS A 178 -5.40 -8.73 7.40
C LYS A 178 -3.92 -9.07 7.18
N LYS A 179 -3.09 -9.04 8.25
CA LYS A 179 -1.70 -9.54 8.32
C LYS A 179 -1.53 -10.92 7.63
N LYS A 180 -1.33 -10.95 6.31
CA LYS A 180 -0.71 -12.01 5.49
C LYS A 180 -0.94 -11.69 4.01
N LYS A 181 0.17 -11.38 3.31
CA LYS A 181 0.32 -11.31 1.85
C LYS A 181 -0.79 -10.56 1.10
N THR A 182 -0.55 -9.26 0.86
CA THR A 182 -1.28 -8.45 -0.11
C THR A 182 -1.28 -9.16 -1.47
N ARG A 183 -2.39 -9.80 -1.85
CA ARG A 183 -2.61 -10.26 -3.22
C ARG A 183 -3.04 -9.03 -4.02
N ILE A 184 -2.22 -8.66 -4.99
CA ILE A 184 -2.55 -7.63 -5.99
C ILE A 184 -3.64 -8.24 -6.87
N TYR A 185 -4.87 -7.77 -6.74
CA TYR A 185 -5.92 -8.06 -7.71
C TYR A 185 -5.97 -6.90 -8.69
N SER A 186 -5.73 -7.17 -9.97
CA SER A 186 -5.82 -6.18 -11.06
C SER A 186 -7.23 -6.14 -11.68
N LYS A 187 -8.29 -6.53 -10.96
CA LYS A 187 -9.62 -6.62 -11.58
C LYS A 187 -10.79 -6.33 -10.63
N LEU A 188 -11.48 -5.22 -10.92
CA LEU A 188 -12.92 -4.93 -11.01
C LEU A 188 -13.12 -3.44 -10.61
N ILE A 189 -13.91 -2.64 -11.32
CA ILE A 189 -15.39 -2.61 -11.25
C ILE A 189 -15.96 -2.02 -12.55
N LYS A 190 -17.03 -2.64 -13.06
CA LYS A 190 -17.97 -2.09 -14.03
C LYS A 190 -18.66 -0.89 -13.36
N ALA A 191 -18.48 0.33 -13.87
CA ALA A 191 -19.40 1.40 -13.52
C ALA A 191 -20.76 1.01 -14.11
N LEU A 192 -21.71 0.64 -13.26
CA LEU A 192 -23.12 0.54 -13.64
C LEU A 192 -23.54 1.96 -14.07
N LEU A 193 -23.79 2.13 -15.38
CA LEU A 193 -24.77 3.10 -15.86
C LEU A 193 -26.15 2.71 -15.32
#